data_AF-A0A3M6K0W5-F1
#
_entry.id   AF-A0A3M6K0W5-F1
#
_cell.length_a   1.000
_cell.length_b   1.000
_cell.length_c   1.000
_cell.angle_alpha   90.00
_cell.angle_beta   90.00
_cell.angle_gamma   90.00
#
_symmetry.space_group_name_H-M   'P 1'
#
loop_
_entity.id
_entity.type
_entity.pdbx_description
1 polymer ?
#
loop_
_entity_poly.entity_id
_entity_poly.type
_entity_poly.pdbx_seq_one_letter_code
_entity_poly.pdbx_strand_id
1 'polypeptide(L)'
;MFDSLRKAFSNAAKSFGEKELNEKDIEDILFELEISLLESDVAGEVIDSIKADLKEKLIGSKVDKNEIEKFVKDNLISIISSLFDSVGDIDIFEKIDEKKKNEQPFLIVFVGINGTGKTTSLAKLASLLQEKKYSVVIAAADTFRAGAIEQLREHTNRLNLKLVAQNYESDPAAVARDAVLYAKSHKTDCVLIDTAGRMQTSKNLMEQIAKITKVVNPDMTIFVGDSLAGNDTVNQAREFHEHVKFDGSILTKSDADAKGGAALSIAKVTSTPVLYLGTGQEYSDLKSFDKNTFLETVFGSLSDVKIKQTDVSKLKESSKPEPEPEPTPEPEPEPEPEPEPEPEPEPTPEPEPEPTPEPEPTPEPEPEPTPEPAPEPEPAPEPEPAPAPEPEPAPEPEPAPEPAPEPEPISDDPFYGIKDEEIAKYSDLFDIPPPESDAEAIKLGNTIRKWIKDGKPKPGESKVVSSDDEDIQKQDKEEEPKKKRGLFGRFKR
;
A
#
# COMPACT_ATOMS: atom_id res chain seq x y z
N MET A 1 -7.11 -8.31 26.59
CA MET A 1 -6.86 -9.77 26.45
C MET A 1 -6.62 -10.51 27.77
N PHE A 2 -5.44 -11.07 28.10
CA PHE A 2 -5.38 -12.21 29.06
C PHE A 2 -5.81 -11.91 30.52
N ASP A 3 -5.67 -10.68 31.03
CA ASP A 3 -6.20 -10.33 32.37
C ASP A 3 -7.74 -10.25 32.43
N SER A 4 -8.42 -10.01 31.30
CA SER A 4 -9.89 -10.07 31.21
C SER A 4 -10.36 -11.53 31.25
N LEU A 5 -9.80 -12.36 30.35
CA LEU A 5 -9.92 -13.82 30.35
C LEU A 5 -9.68 -14.43 31.74
N ARG A 6 -8.62 -14.02 32.43
CA ARG A 6 -8.28 -14.52 33.75
C ARG A 6 -9.31 -14.18 34.82
N LYS A 7 -9.96 -13.00 34.75
CA LYS A 7 -11.08 -12.66 35.64
C LYS A 7 -12.31 -13.53 35.34
N ALA A 8 -12.61 -13.77 34.07
CA ALA A 8 -13.70 -14.66 33.65
C ALA A 8 -13.48 -16.11 34.13
N PHE A 9 -12.31 -16.70 33.85
CA PHE A 9 -11.93 -18.03 34.34
C PHE A 9 -11.99 -18.12 35.88
N SER A 10 -11.48 -17.10 36.59
CA SER A 10 -11.55 -17.01 38.04
C SER A 10 -12.99 -16.97 38.57
N ASN A 11 -13.95 -16.41 37.81
CA ASN A 11 -15.36 -16.39 38.19
C ASN A 11 -16.02 -17.75 37.99
N ALA A 12 -15.86 -18.40 36.83
CA ALA A 12 -16.38 -19.74 36.57
C ALA A 12 -15.86 -20.77 37.59
N ALA A 13 -14.58 -20.66 37.98
CA ALA A 13 -13.95 -21.54 38.96
C ALA A 13 -14.46 -21.39 40.41
N LYS A 14 -15.39 -20.47 40.76
CA LYS A 14 -15.74 -20.20 42.17
C LYS A 14 -16.70 -21.21 42.82
N SER A 15 -17.50 -21.98 42.08
CA SER A 15 -18.41 -22.99 42.66
C SER A 15 -17.71 -24.31 43.08
N PHE A 16 -18.40 -25.23 43.75
CA PHE A 16 -17.82 -26.41 44.44
C PHE A 16 -17.41 -27.57 43.51
N GLY A 17 -16.39 -28.34 43.97
CA GLY A 17 -16.09 -29.72 43.54
C GLY A 17 -15.24 -29.90 42.28
N GLU A 18 -14.82 -31.14 42.01
CA GLU A 18 -14.67 -31.59 40.61
C GLU A 18 -15.99 -31.31 39.90
N LYS A 19 -15.94 -30.72 38.70
CA LYS A 19 -17.13 -30.32 37.98
C LYS A 19 -17.07 -30.81 36.54
N GLU A 20 -18.13 -31.51 36.14
CA GLU A 20 -18.38 -31.82 34.74
C GLU A 20 -18.86 -30.52 34.07
N LEU A 21 -18.07 -30.00 33.13
CA LEU A 21 -18.36 -28.70 32.51
C LEU A 21 -19.59 -28.84 31.61
N ASN A 22 -20.69 -28.20 32.00
CA ASN A 22 -21.90 -28.10 31.18
C ASN A 22 -21.88 -26.81 30.36
N GLU A 23 -22.70 -26.79 29.32
CA GLU A 23 -22.83 -25.70 28.35
C GLU A 23 -22.95 -24.31 29.00
N LYS A 24 -23.72 -24.19 30.09
CA LYS A 24 -24.01 -22.90 30.74
C LYS A 24 -22.84 -22.33 31.55
N ASP A 25 -21.97 -23.19 32.06
CA ASP A 25 -20.71 -22.76 32.69
C ASP A 25 -19.65 -22.32 31.66
N ILE A 26 -19.83 -22.72 30.40
CA ILE A 26 -18.93 -22.43 29.28
C ILE A 26 -19.40 -21.18 28.53
N GLU A 27 -20.70 -20.90 28.45
CA GLU A 27 -21.26 -19.71 27.79
C GLU A 27 -20.65 -18.38 28.30
N ASP A 28 -20.65 -18.16 29.62
CA ASP A 28 -20.04 -16.96 30.23
C ASP A 28 -18.53 -16.84 29.88
N ILE A 29 -17.82 -17.98 29.81
CA ILE A 29 -16.39 -18.03 29.48
C ILE A 29 -16.15 -17.68 28.01
N LEU A 30 -16.98 -18.20 27.11
CA LEU A 30 -16.86 -17.96 25.66
C LEU A 30 -17.20 -16.52 25.29
N PHE A 31 -18.10 -15.86 26.02
CA PHE A 31 -18.44 -14.45 25.83
C PHE A 31 -17.31 -13.51 26.28
N GLU A 32 -16.65 -13.80 27.41
CA GLU A 32 -15.49 -13.02 27.87
C GLU A 32 -14.24 -13.28 26.99
N LEU A 33 -14.11 -14.48 26.42
CA LEU A 33 -13.12 -14.80 25.38
C LEU A 33 -13.40 -14.05 24.08
N GLU A 34 -14.66 -13.98 23.65
CA GLU A 34 -15.11 -13.22 22.48
C GLU A 34 -14.75 -11.73 22.59
N ILE A 35 -15.12 -11.09 23.70
CA ILE A 35 -14.73 -9.69 23.98
C ILE A 35 -13.20 -9.56 23.96
N SER A 36 -12.47 -10.47 24.62
CA SER A 36 -11.01 -10.43 24.67
C SER A 36 -10.33 -10.62 23.31
N LEU A 37 -10.95 -11.34 22.37
CA LEU A 37 -10.46 -11.54 21.00
C LEU A 37 -10.85 -10.35 20.09
N LEU A 38 -12.05 -9.78 20.25
CA LEU A 38 -12.48 -8.55 19.57
C LEU A 38 -11.60 -7.35 19.97
N GLU A 39 -11.31 -7.18 21.27
CA GLU A 39 -10.31 -6.24 21.80
C GLU A 39 -8.92 -6.41 21.15
N SER A 40 -8.63 -7.63 20.67
CA SER A 40 -7.34 -8.04 20.10
C SER A 40 -7.29 -7.97 18.58
N ASP A 41 -8.31 -7.37 17.93
CA ASP A 41 -8.43 -7.24 16.47
C ASP A 41 -8.45 -8.57 15.72
N VAL A 42 -9.01 -9.61 16.34
CA VAL A 42 -9.33 -10.88 15.68
C VAL A 42 -10.66 -10.75 14.94
N ALA A 43 -10.74 -11.28 13.71
CA ALA A 43 -11.96 -11.24 12.91
C ALA A 43 -13.06 -12.16 13.46
N GLY A 44 -14.32 -11.71 13.46
CA GLY A 44 -15.45 -12.41 14.09
C GLY A 44 -15.62 -13.88 13.66
N GLU A 45 -15.48 -14.17 12.37
CA GLU A 45 -15.54 -15.54 11.83
C GLU A 45 -14.45 -16.49 12.42
N VAL A 46 -13.31 -15.92 12.80
CA VAL A 46 -12.19 -16.64 13.43
C VAL A 46 -12.46 -16.82 14.92
N ILE A 47 -13.07 -15.82 15.57
CA ILE A 47 -13.55 -15.89 16.95
C ILE A 47 -14.62 -16.98 17.09
N ASP A 48 -15.59 -17.04 16.20
CA ASP A 48 -16.65 -18.07 16.22
C ASP A 48 -16.10 -19.48 15.95
N SER A 49 -15.12 -19.63 15.04
CA SER A 49 -14.39 -20.91 14.88
C SER A 49 -13.71 -21.32 16.19
N ILE A 50 -12.99 -20.41 16.85
CA ILE A 50 -12.30 -20.69 18.12
C ILE A 50 -13.30 -21.02 19.25
N LYS A 51 -14.44 -20.30 19.32
CA LYS A 51 -15.51 -20.57 20.29
C LYS A 51 -16.13 -21.95 20.07
N ALA A 52 -16.38 -22.36 18.83
CA ALA A 52 -16.90 -23.68 18.49
C ALA A 52 -15.91 -24.79 18.86
N ASP A 53 -14.67 -24.69 18.40
CA ASP A 53 -13.59 -25.66 18.67
C ASP A 53 -13.32 -25.81 20.18
N LEU A 54 -13.45 -24.73 20.95
CA LEU A 54 -13.29 -24.75 22.40
C LEU A 54 -14.52 -25.31 23.11
N LYS A 55 -15.75 -24.96 22.68
CA LYS A 55 -16.99 -25.50 23.23
C LYS A 55 -17.04 -27.03 23.13
N GLU A 56 -16.64 -27.59 21.98
CA GLU A 56 -16.58 -29.04 21.77
C GLU A 56 -15.58 -29.72 22.72
N LYS A 57 -14.38 -29.16 22.91
CA LYS A 57 -13.36 -29.72 23.81
C LYS A 57 -13.70 -29.61 25.29
N LEU A 58 -14.44 -28.57 25.69
CA LEU A 58 -14.76 -28.32 27.10
C LEU A 58 -16.00 -29.06 27.60
N ILE A 59 -17.06 -29.20 26.79
CA ILE A 59 -18.32 -29.86 27.23
C ILE A 59 -18.07 -31.31 27.65
N GLY A 60 -18.56 -31.70 28.82
CA GLY A 60 -18.44 -33.06 29.35
C GLY A 60 -17.05 -33.42 29.87
N SER A 61 -16.03 -32.55 29.70
CA SER A 61 -14.74 -32.72 30.35
C SER A 61 -14.88 -32.61 31.87
N LYS A 62 -14.21 -33.52 32.59
CA LYS A 62 -14.10 -33.52 34.05
C LYS A 62 -12.75 -32.95 34.43
N VAL A 63 -12.77 -31.85 35.16
CA VAL A 63 -11.58 -31.08 35.50
C VAL A 63 -11.61 -30.72 36.97
N ASP A 64 -10.45 -30.79 37.60
CA ASP A 64 -10.26 -30.33 38.96
C ASP A 64 -10.46 -28.80 39.03
N LYS A 65 -11.23 -28.31 40.01
CA LYS A 65 -11.57 -26.87 40.17
C LYS A 65 -10.35 -25.95 40.09
N ASN A 66 -9.22 -26.42 40.62
CA ASN A 66 -7.95 -25.68 40.68
C ASN A 66 -7.18 -25.69 39.36
N GLU A 67 -7.53 -26.58 38.42
CA GLU A 67 -6.89 -26.72 37.11
C GLU A 67 -7.75 -26.16 35.96
N ILE A 68 -9.01 -25.76 36.17
CA ILE A 68 -9.90 -25.23 35.10
C ILE A 68 -9.24 -24.07 34.32
N GLU A 69 -8.65 -23.08 35.00
CA GLU A 69 -7.94 -21.94 34.35
C GLU A 69 -6.83 -22.45 33.41
N LYS A 70 -6.07 -23.46 33.84
CA LYS A 70 -5.02 -24.08 33.02
C LYS A 70 -5.60 -24.92 31.90
N PHE A 71 -6.59 -25.77 32.16
CA PHE A 71 -7.20 -26.66 31.17
C PHE A 71 -7.82 -25.87 30.01
N VAL A 72 -8.52 -24.76 30.29
CA VAL A 72 -9.07 -23.89 29.25
C VAL A 72 -7.95 -23.16 28.49
N LYS A 73 -6.92 -22.65 29.18
CA LYS A 73 -5.74 -22.03 28.54
C LYS A 73 -5.01 -23.01 27.61
N ASP A 74 -4.70 -24.22 28.08
CA ASP A 74 -4.00 -25.26 27.32
C ASP A 74 -4.81 -25.69 26.08
N ASN A 75 -6.15 -25.78 26.19
CA ASN A 75 -7.02 -26.07 25.04
C ASN A 75 -7.08 -24.90 24.04
N LEU A 76 -7.18 -23.66 24.50
CA LEU A 76 -7.19 -22.46 23.63
C LEU A 76 -5.86 -22.32 22.88
N ILE A 77 -4.73 -22.51 23.55
CA ILE A 77 -3.40 -22.54 22.93
C ILE A 77 -3.30 -23.70 21.92
N SER A 78 -3.84 -24.88 22.26
CA SER A 78 -3.89 -26.01 21.33
C SER A 78 -4.71 -25.70 20.07
N ILE A 79 -5.85 -25.01 20.19
CA ILE A 79 -6.66 -24.60 19.03
C ILE A 79 -5.87 -23.63 18.15
N ILE A 80 -5.35 -22.54 18.72
CA ILE A 80 -4.64 -21.50 17.97
C ILE A 80 -3.35 -22.05 17.34
N SER A 81 -2.62 -22.94 18.04
CA SER A 81 -1.48 -23.66 17.45
C SER A 81 -1.92 -24.53 16.25
N SER A 82 -3.02 -25.27 16.39
CA SER A 82 -3.58 -26.08 15.28
C SER A 82 -4.03 -25.25 14.09
N LEU A 83 -4.47 -24.00 14.28
CA LEU A 83 -4.78 -23.09 13.16
C LEU A 83 -3.50 -22.75 12.37
N PHE A 84 -2.40 -22.39 13.05
CA PHE A 84 -1.12 -22.16 12.37
C PHE A 84 -0.52 -23.46 11.78
N ASP A 85 -0.64 -24.60 12.45
CA ASP A 85 -0.21 -25.90 11.89
C ASP A 85 -1.01 -26.30 10.64
N SER A 86 -2.25 -25.83 10.49
CA SER A 86 -3.11 -26.18 9.35
C SER A 86 -2.75 -25.47 8.04
N VAL A 87 -2.07 -24.30 8.10
CA VAL A 87 -1.58 -23.57 6.92
C VAL A 87 -0.14 -23.93 6.55
N GLY A 88 0.56 -24.66 7.42
CA GLY A 88 1.95 -25.07 7.22
C GLY A 88 2.96 -23.93 7.35
N ASP A 89 4.15 -24.15 6.78
CA ASP A 89 5.29 -23.23 6.78
C ASP A 89 5.97 -23.28 5.41
N ILE A 90 6.67 -22.21 5.01
CA ILE A 90 7.34 -22.07 3.72
C ILE A 90 8.77 -21.56 3.93
N ASP A 91 9.75 -22.47 3.87
CA ASP A 91 11.15 -22.08 3.72
C ASP A 91 11.38 -21.54 2.29
N ILE A 92 11.42 -20.22 2.18
CA ILE A 92 11.70 -19.53 0.91
C ILE A 92 13.11 -19.87 0.40
N PHE A 93 14.08 -20.13 1.29
CA PHE A 93 15.44 -20.49 0.89
C PHE A 93 15.51 -21.90 0.28
N GLU A 94 14.77 -22.88 0.83
CA GLU A 94 14.64 -24.23 0.23
C GLU A 94 14.05 -24.13 -1.19
N LYS A 95 12.97 -23.34 -1.37
CA LYS A 95 12.35 -23.10 -2.69
C LYS A 95 13.26 -22.36 -3.69
N ILE A 96 14.08 -21.40 -3.23
CA ILE A 96 15.07 -20.73 -4.10
C ILE A 96 16.13 -21.73 -4.55
N ASP A 97 16.68 -22.54 -3.64
CA ASP A 97 17.68 -23.55 -3.99
C ASP A 97 17.11 -24.62 -4.94
N GLU A 98 15.83 -24.96 -4.87
CA GLU A 98 15.14 -25.80 -5.87
C GLU A 98 15.12 -25.18 -7.28
N LYS A 99 14.81 -23.88 -7.42
CA LYS A 99 14.90 -23.20 -8.72
C LYS A 99 16.34 -23.08 -9.22
N LYS A 100 17.27 -22.76 -8.32
CA LYS A 100 18.71 -22.61 -8.60
C LYS A 100 19.33 -23.87 -9.16
N LYS A 101 18.97 -25.06 -8.64
CA LYS A 101 19.36 -26.38 -9.19
C LYS A 101 18.93 -26.58 -10.64
N ASN A 102 17.85 -25.91 -11.08
CA ASN A 102 17.30 -25.97 -12.43
C ASN A 102 17.74 -24.78 -13.32
N GLU A 103 18.76 -24.02 -12.90
CA GLU A 103 19.23 -22.77 -13.53
C GLU A 103 18.12 -21.72 -13.80
N GLN A 104 17.05 -21.70 -12.99
CA GLN A 104 16.00 -20.68 -13.05
C GLN A 104 16.09 -19.72 -11.85
N PRO A 105 15.76 -18.43 -12.02
CA PRO A 105 15.48 -17.54 -10.89
C PRO A 105 14.17 -17.94 -10.20
N PHE A 106 14.09 -17.75 -8.89
CA PHE A 106 12.85 -17.79 -8.11
C PHE A 106 12.15 -16.42 -8.19
N LEU A 107 10.85 -16.42 -8.52
CA LEU A 107 10.09 -15.20 -8.83
C LEU A 107 9.09 -14.84 -7.73
N ILE A 108 9.30 -13.71 -7.05
CA ILE A 108 8.44 -13.22 -5.96
C ILE A 108 7.73 -11.92 -6.35
N VAL A 109 6.39 -11.91 -6.27
CA VAL A 109 5.55 -10.72 -6.48
C VAL A 109 4.99 -10.22 -5.15
N PHE A 110 5.16 -8.92 -4.86
CA PHE A 110 4.68 -8.29 -3.63
C PHE A 110 3.39 -7.51 -3.88
N VAL A 111 2.29 -7.90 -3.22
CA VAL A 111 0.95 -7.32 -3.35
C VAL A 111 0.44 -6.75 -2.03
N GLY A 112 -0.70 -6.04 -2.03
CA GLY A 112 -1.23 -5.32 -0.87
C GLY A 112 -1.27 -3.79 -1.06
N ILE A 113 -1.75 -3.05 -0.07
CA ILE A 113 -2.21 -1.66 -0.27
C ILE A 113 -1.10 -0.61 -0.15
N ASN A 114 -1.42 0.66 -0.37
CA ASN A 114 -0.52 1.80 -0.18
C ASN A 114 -0.37 2.07 1.33
N GLY A 115 0.86 2.24 1.81
CA GLY A 115 1.13 2.52 3.23
C GLY A 115 1.36 1.29 4.13
N THR A 116 1.11 0.06 3.65
CA THR A 116 1.44 -1.19 4.37
C THR A 116 2.93 -1.54 4.33
N GLY A 117 3.75 -0.77 3.62
CA GLY A 117 5.20 -0.98 3.57
C GLY A 117 5.69 -2.05 2.58
N LYS A 118 4.98 -2.33 1.48
CA LYS A 118 5.45 -3.24 0.40
C LYS A 118 6.90 -3.01 -0.01
N THR A 119 7.20 -1.83 -0.57
CA THR A 119 8.52 -1.42 -1.08
C THR A 119 9.63 -1.63 -0.03
N THR A 120 9.36 -1.25 1.22
CA THR A 120 10.28 -1.44 2.36
C THR A 120 10.45 -2.91 2.73
N SER A 121 9.39 -3.71 2.71
CA SER A 121 9.41 -5.14 3.04
C SER A 121 10.12 -5.97 1.97
N LEU A 122 9.96 -5.60 0.71
CA LEU A 122 10.72 -6.14 -0.41
C LEU A 122 12.21 -5.79 -0.29
N ALA A 123 12.56 -4.54 0.08
CA ALA A 123 13.95 -4.15 0.30
C ALA A 123 14.58 -4.89 1.50
N LYS A 124 13.82 -5.10 2.58
CA LYS A 124 14.21 -5.94 3.73
C LYS A 124 14.46 -7.40 3.30
N LEU A 125 13.55 -8.02 2.55
CA LEU A 125 13.76 -9.39 2.05
C LEU A 125 14.96 -9.47 1.10
N ALA A 126 15.18 -8.46 0.24
CA ALA A 126 16.36 -8.40 -0.61
C ALA A 126 17.67 -8.37 0.18
N SER A 127 17.73 -7.60 1.28
CA SER A 127 18.87 -7.60 2.20
C SER A 127 19.08 -8.96 2.88
N LEU A 128 18.01 -9.58 3.39
CA LEU A 128 18.06 -10.91 4.00
C LEU A 128 18.56 -11.98 3.00
N LEU A 129 18.15 -11.89 1.74
CA LEU A 129 18.63 -12.76 0.65
C LEU A 129 20.13 -12.53 0.35
N GLN A 130 20.60 -11.27 0.31
CA GLN A 130 22.03 -10.96 0.16
C GLN A 130 22.87 -11.45 1.35
N GLU A 131 22.37 -11.34 2.57
CA GLU A 131 23.03 -11.89 3.77
C GLU A 131 23.23 -13.41 3.63
N LYS A 132 22.20 -14.11 3.15
CA LYS A 132 22.19 -15.55 2.83
C LYS A 132 22.92 -15.92 1.54
N LYS A 133 23.54 -14.95 0.84
CA LYS A 133 24.34 -15.10 -0.38
C LYS A 133 23.57 -15.47 -1.65
N TYR A 134 22.28 -15.17 -1.69
CA TYR A 134 21.51 -15.15 -2.93
C TYR A 134 21.71 -13.83 -3.68
N SER A 135 21.84 -13.93 -5.00
CA SER A 135 21.83 -12.81 -5.92
C SER A 135 20.38 -12.40 -6.24
N VAL A 136 20.10 -11.10 -6.27
CA VAL A 136 18.73 -10.56 -6.37
C VAL A 136 18.65 -9.46 -7.42
N VAL A 137 17.58 -9.47 -8.22
CA VAL A 137 17.18 -8.40 -9.14
C VAL A 137 15.80 -7.88 -8.74
N ILE A 138 15.59 -6.58 -8.87
CA ILE A 138 14.38 -5.89 -8.41
C ILE A 138 13.62 -5.29 -9.59
N ALA A 139 12.30 -5.40 -9.62
CA ALA A 139 11.43 -4.79 -10.63
C ALA A 139 10.51 -3.73 -10.02
N ALA A 140 10.52 -2.51 -10.56
CA ALA A 140 9.59 -1.44 -10.19
C ALA A 140 8.31 -1.51 -11.02
N ALA A 141 7.35 -2.35 -10.60
CA ALA A 141 6.07 -2.53 -11.30
C ALA A 141 4.97 -1.53 -10.83
N ASP A 142 5.22 -0.67 -9.84
CA ASP A 142 4.40 0.52 -9.57
C ASP A 142 4.76 1.67 -10.54
N THR A 143 4.47 1.47 -11.83
CA THR A 143 4.84 2.39 -12.92
C THR A 143 4.08 3.72 -12.89
N PHE A 144 3.03 3.82 -12.06
CA PHE A 144 2.15 4.98 -11.90
C PHE A 144 2.46 5.85 -10.67
N ARG A 145 3.55 5.58 -9.95
CA ARG A 145 3.98 6.37 -8.77
C ARG A 145 5.48 6.66 -8.84
N ALA A 146 5.85 7.76 -9.49
CA ALA A 146 7.25 8.18 -9.64
C ALA A 146 8.05 8.19 -8.31
N GLY A 147 7.43 8.65 -7.22
CA GLY A 147 8.06 8.62 -5.88
C GLY A 147 8.25 7.21 -5.29
N ALA A 148 7.45 6.22 -5.69
CA ALA A 148 7.67 4.82 -5.31
C ALA A 148 8.82 4.20 -6.11
N ILE A 149 8.91 4.51 -7.41
CA ILE A 149 10.06 4.14 -8.25
C ILE A 149 11.35 4.74 -7.69
N GLU A 150 11.34 5.99 -7.24
CA GLU A 150 12.52 6.63 -6.62
C GLU A 150 12.84 6.05 -5.23
N GLN A 151 11.85 5.81 -4.37
CA GLN A 151 12.07 5.12 -3.09
C GLN A 151 12.71 3.74 -3.29
N LEU A 152 12.24 2.98 -4.28
CA LEU A 152 12.80 1.67 -4.62
C LEU A 152 14.21 1.81 -5.24
N ARG A 153 14.45 2.85 -6.04
CA ARG A 153 15.77 3.22 -6.57
C ARG A 153 16.76 3.51 -5.43
N GLU A 154 16.37 4.31 -4.44
CA GLU A 154 17.17 4.53 -3.22
C GLU A 154 17.49 3.22 -2.50
N HIS A 155 16.49 2.36 -2.23
CA HIS A 155 16.74 1.07 -1.59
C HIS A 155 17.72 0.20 -2.40
N THR A 156 17.53 0.08 -3.72
CA THR A 156 18.45 -0.69 -4.58
C THR A 156 19.86 -0.10 -4.65
N ASN A 157 20.00 1.23 -4.67
CA ASN A 157 21.31 1.89 -4.62
C ASN A 157 22.02 1.61 -3.28
N ARG A 158 21.30 1.74 -2.15
CA ARG A 158 21.83 1.46 -0.80
C ARG A 158 22.26 0.00 -0.63
N LEU A 159 21.55 -0.95 -1.26
CA LEU A 159 21.86 -2.39 -1.24
C LEU A 159 22.77 -2.86 -2.40
N ASN A 160 23.21 -1.95 -3.28
CA ASN A 160 23.95 -2.27 -4.51
C ASN A 160 23.29 -3.38 -5.37
N LEU A 161 21.97 -3.28 -5.53
CA LEU A 161 21.12 -4.21 -6.28
C LEU A 161 20.78 -3.68 -7.67
N LYS A 162 20.57 -4.60 -8.63
CA LYS A 162 20.09 -4.22 -9.96
C LYS A 162 18.59 -3.94 -9.92
N LEU A 163 18.22 -2.67 -10.09
CA LEU A 163 16.86 -2.26 -10.43
C LEU A 163 16.59 -2.40 -11.94
N VAL A 164 15.43 -2.95 -12.28
CA VAL A 164 14.77 -2.87 -13.58
C VAL A 164 13.52 -2.01 -13.43
N ALA A 165 13.48 -0.93 -14.20
CA ALA A 165 12.38 0.02 -14.27
C ALA A 165 12.34 0.56 -15.70
N GLN A 166 11.15 0.83 -16.23
CA GLN A 166 10.94 1.54 -17.48
C GLN A 166 10.50 3.00 -17.20
N ASN A 167 10.06 3.71 -18.24
CA ASN A 167 9.50 5.06 -18.10
C ASN A 167 8.22 5.06 -17.23
N TYR A 168 7.84 6.23 -16.73
CA TYR A 168 6.54 6.45 -16.07
C TYR A 168 5.39 6.04 -17.01
N GLU A 169 4.28 5.52 -16.45
CA GLU A 169 3.10 5.00 -17.18
C GLU A 169 3.38 3.84 -18.17
N SER A 170 4.56 3.20 -18.08
CA SER A 170 4.84 1.92 -18.73
C SER A 170 3.97 0.77 -18.19
N ASP A 171 3.89 -0.33 -18.93
CA ASP A 171 3.15 -1.52 -18.53
C ASP A 171 3.86 -2.27 -17.37
N PRO A 172 3.25 -2.38 -16.17
CA PRO A 172 3.82 -3.13 -15.04
C PRO A 172 4.27 -4.54 -15.39
N ALA A 173 3.53 -5.23 -16.26
CA ALA A 173 3.84 -6.59 -16.68
C ALA A 173 5.08 -6.66 -17.60
N ALA A 174 5.38 -5.59 -18.36
CA ALA A 174 6.59 -5.51 -19.18
C ALA A 174 7.83 -5.32 -18.29
N VAL A 175 7.78 -4.39 -17.32
CA VAL A 175 8.89 -4.19 -16.36
C VAL A 175 9.22 -5.48 -15.60
N ALA A 176 8.18 -6.21 -15.17
CA ALA A 176 8.36 -7.49 -14.50
C ALA A 176 8.97 -8.56 -15.42
N ARG A 177 8.62 -8.61 -16.71
CA ARG A 177 9.24 -9.52 -17.69
C ARG A 177 10.70 -9.18 -17.99
N ASP A 178 11.04 -7.90 -18.12
CA ASP A 178 12.41 -7.46 -18.34
C ASP A 178 13.32 -7.88 -17.17
N ALA A 179 12.80 -7.83 -15.93
CA ALA A 179 13.51 -8.33 -14.75
C ALA A 179 13.74 -9.85 -14.79
N VAL A 180 12.75 -10.64 -15.23
CA VAL A 180 12.90 -12.09 -15.43
C VAL A 180 13.92 -12.40 -16.53
N LEU A 181 13.90 -11.67 -17.66
CA LEU A 181 14.85 -11.84 -18.76
C LEU A 181 16.27 -11.44 -18.35
N TYR A 182 16.42 -10.35 -17.59
CA TYR A 182 17.69 -9.94 -17.00
C TYR A 182 18.23 -11.03 -16.06
N ALA A 183 17.41 -11.51 -15.12
CA ALA A 183 17.81 -12.53 -14.15
C ALA A 183 18.24 -13.84 -14.81
N LYS A 184 17.51 -14.33 -15.82
CA LYS A 184 17.87 -15.54 -16.59
C LYS A 184 19.18 -15.35 -17.37
N SER A 185 19.40 -14.19 -17.97
CA SER A 185 20.65 -13.91 -18.72
C SER A 185 21.87 -13.69 -17.82
N HIS A 186 21.67 -13.26 -16.58
CA HIS A 186 22.75 -12.99 -15.60
C HIS A 186 22.90 -14.09 -14.53
N LYS A 187 22.17 -15.21 -14.65
CA LYS A 187 22.09 -16.31 -13.66
C LYS A 187 21.86 -15.82 -12.23
N THR A 188 20.93 -14.87 -12.08
CA THR A 188 20.49 -14.37 -10.78
C THR A 188 19.56 -15.37 -10.09
N ASP A 189 19.67 -15.52 -8.77
CA ASP A 189 18.91 -16.49 -7.99
C ASP A 189 17.44 -16.07 -7.77
N CYS A 190 17.18 -14.78 -7.56
CA CYS A 190 15.85 -14.26 -7.22
C CYS A 190 15.47 -13.02 -8.05
N VAL A 191 14.18 -12.87 -8.34
CA VAL A 191 13.56 -11.61 -8.78
C VAL A 191 12.47 -11.21 -7.80
N LEU A 192 12.53 -9.98 -7.28
CA LEU A 192 11.45 -9.40 -6.46
C LEU A 192 10.75 -8.28 -7.22
N ILE A 193 9.41 -8.31 -7.25
CA ILE A 193 8.58 -7.40 -8.07
C ILE A 193 7.67 -6.58 -7.13
N ASP A 194 7.88 -5.26 -7.06
CA ASP A 194 7.05 -4.33 -6.27
C ASP A 194 5.86 -3.84 -7.11
N THR A 195 4.63 -4.23 -6.78
CA THR A 195 3.44 -3.77 -7.52
C THR A 195 2.88 -2.47 -6.97
N ALA A 196 2.02 -1.81 -7.76
CA ALA A 196 1.14 -0.76 -7.24
C ALA A 196 0.26 -1.25 -6.07
N GLY A 197 -0.30 -0.32 -5.28
CA GLY A 197 -1.11 -0.62 -4.08
C GLY A 197 -2.37 0.23 -3.91
N ARG A 198 -2.96 0.77 -4.99
CA ARG A 198 -4.16 1.61 -4.93
C ARG A 198 -5.43 0.82 -4.55
N MET A 199 -5.60 0.46 -3.29
CA MET A 199 -6.83 -0.21 -2.81
C MET A 199 -7.85 0.79 -2.27
N GLN A 200 -8.50 1.48 -3.20
CA GLN A 200 -9.80 2.12 -3.03
C GLN A 200 -10.63 1.69 -4.25
N THR A 201 -11.26 0.52 -4.13
CA THR A 201 -12.24 -0.11 -5.06
C THR A 201 -11.89 -0.20 -6.56
N SER A 202 -10.68 0.11 -7.00
CA SER A 202 -10.28 0.02 -8.40
C SER A 202 -9.99 -1.44 -8.82
N LYS A 203 -10.96 -2.09 -9.49
CA LYS A 203 -10.78 -3.37 -10.20
C LYS A 203 -9.49 -3.39 -11.03
N ASN A 204 -9.18 -2.25 -11.65
CA ASN A 204 -7.98 -1.98 -12.43
C ASN A 204 -6.67 -2.38 -11.70
N LEU A 205 -6.58 -2.29 -10.36
CA LEU A 205 -5.41 -2.76 -9.62
C LEU A 205 -5.32 -4.29 -9.62
N MET A 206 -6.41 -4.98 -9.28
CA MET A 206 -6.46 -6.44 -9.27
C MET A 206 -6.24 -6.99 -10.69
N GLU A 207 -6.78 -6.33 -11.71
CA GLU A 207 -6.53 -6.63 -13.13
C GLU A 207 -5.05 -6.42 -13.51
N GLN A 208 -4.41 -5.33 -13.07
CA GLN A 208 -2.97 -5.10 -13.29
C GLN A 208 -2.12 -6.16 -12.61
N ILE A 209 -2.43 -6.54 -11.36
CA ILE A 209 -1.68 -7.55 -10.62
C ILE A 209 -1.91 -8.94 -11.24
N ALA A 210 -3.15 -9.31 -11.57
CA ALA A 210 -3.48 -10.55 -12.27
C ALA A 210 -2.82 -10.62 -13.67
N LYS A 211 -2.65 -9.47 -14.34
CA LYS A 211 -1.87 -9.37 -15.58
C LYS A 211 -0.38 -9.63 -15.30
N ILE A 212 0.21 -9.04 -14.26
CA ILE A 212 1.61 -9.33 -13.87
C ILE A 212 1.77 -10.82 -13.57
N THR A 213 0.95 -11.42 -12.70
CA THR A 213 1.09 -12.83 -12.32
C THR A 213 0.90 -13.77 -13.51
N LYS A 214 -0.12 -13.55 -14.36
CA LYS A 214 -0.32 -14.30 -15.61
C LYS A 214 0.85 -14.17 -16.60
N VAL A 215 1.50 -13.01 -16.65
CA VAL A 215 2.57 -12.73 -17.60
C VAL A 215 3.93 -13.25 -17.11
N VAL A 216 4.28 -13.13 -15.83
CA VAL A 216 5.57 -13.65 -15.32
C VAL A 216 5.51 -15.09 -14.81
N ASN A 217 4.33 -15.58 -14.44
CA ASN A 217 4.11 -16.84 -13.73
C ASN A 217 5.01 -16.96 -12.49
N PRO A 218 4.73 -16.20 -11.42
CA PRO A 218 5.58 -16.16 -10.23
C PRO A 218 5.55 -17.49 -9.48
N ASP A 219 6.62 -17.74 -8.73
CA ASP A 219 6.78 -18.93 -7.89
C ASP A 219 6.30 -18.69 -6.45
N MET A 220 6.11 -17.42 -6.11
CA MET A 220 5.48 -16.97 -4.87
C MET A 220 4.85 -15.58 -5.06
N THR A 221 3.63 -15.40 -4.58
CA THR A 221 3.02 -14.09 -4.38
C THR A 221 2.88 -13.85 -2.88
N ILE A 222 3.32 -12.68 -2.40
CA ILE A 222 3.35 -12.31 -0.98
C ILE A 222 2.47 -11.08 -0.77
N PHE A 223 1.47 -11.19 0.11
CA PHE A 223 0.68 -10.04 0.56
C PHE A 223 1.39 -9.29 1.68
N VAL A 224 1.50 -7.96 1.58
CA VAL A 224 2.05 -7.11 2.65
C VAL A 224 0.94 -6.29 3.29
N GLY A 225 0.64 -6.64 4.54
CA GLY A 225 -0.39 -6.01 5.37
C GLY A 225 0.20 -5.09 6.46
N ASP A 226 -0.65 -4.24 7.02
CA ASP A 226 -0.34 -3.42 8.20
C ASP A 226 -1.00 -4.04 9.44
N SER A 227 -0.19 -4.43 10.42
CA SER A 227 -0.72 -5.07 11.65
C SER A 227 -1.62 -4.10 12.44
N LEU A 228 -1.31 -2.80 12.41
CA LEU A 228 -2.06 -1.77 13.15
C LEU A 228 -3.43 -1.46 12.54
N ALA A 229 -3.68 -1.86 11.30
CA ALA A 229 -4.99 -1.72 10.66
C ALA A 229 -5.96 -2.87 11.04
N GLY A 230 -5.48 -3.90 11.76
CA GLY A 230 -6.31 -4.96 12.33
C GLY A 230 -7.25 -5.60 11.29
N ASN A 231 -8.56 -5.53 11.58
CA ASN A 231 -9.62 -6.08 10.74
C ASN A 231 -9.65 -5.50 9.30
N ASP A 232 -9.21 -4.26 9.07
CA ASP A 232 -9.15 -3.71 7.70
C ASP A 232 -8.10 -4.46 6.86
N THR A 233 -6.96 -4.82 7.45
CA THR A 233 -5.96 -5.63 6.75
C THR A 233 -6.37 -7.10 6.63
N VAL A 234 -7.24 -7.63 7.50
CA VAL A 234 -7.90 -8.94 7.27
C VAL A 234 -8.83 -8.87 6.04
N ASN A 235 -9.62 -7.80 5.92
CA ASN A 235 -10.51 -7.59 4.78
C ASN A 235 -9.73 -7.40 3.47
N GLN A 236 -8.65 -6.61 3.49
CA GLN A 236 -7.71 -6.49 2.37
C GLN A 236 -7.12 -7.85 1.98
N ALA A 237 -6.65 -8.64 2.96
CA ALA A 237 -6.08 -9.96 2.72
C ALA A 237 -7.10 -10.91 2.06
N ARG A 238 -8.37 -10.86 2.47
CA ARG A 238 -9.46 -11.63 1.83
C ARG A 238 -9.64 -11.20 0.37
N GLU A 239 -9.78 -9.91 0.09
CA GLU A 239 -9.99 -9.38 -1.27
C GLU A 239 -8.82 -9.72 -2.22
N PHE A 240 -7.57 -9.56 -1.77
CA PHE A 240 -6.38 -9.95 -2.54
C PHE A 240 -6.28 -11.46 -2.75
N HIS A 241 -6.60 -12.26 -1.73
CA HIS A 241 -6.58 -13.72 -1.84
C HIS A 241 -7.69 -14.26 -2.74
N GLU A 242 -8.86 -13.60 -2.83
CA GLU A 242 -9.92 -13.93 -3.78
C GLU A 242 -9.50 -13.68 -5.23
N HIS A 243 -8.94 -12.50 -5.53
CA HIS A 243 -8.67 -12.06 -6.91
C HIS A 243 -7.36 -12.56 -7.50
N VAL A 244 -6.28 -12.57 -6.71
CA VAL A 244 -4.90 -12.82 -7.21
C VAL A 244 -4.41 -14.21 -6.83
N LYS A 245 -4.82 -14.71 -5.66
CA LYS A 245 -4.20 -15.78 -4.87
C LYS A 245 -2.76 -15.42 -4.47
N PHE A 246 -2.44 -15.65 -3.20
CA PHE A 246 -1.09 -15.47 -2.66
C PHE A 246 -0.72 -16.62 -1.75
N ASP A 247 0.58 -16.87 -1.60
CA ASP A 247 1.13 -18.07 -0.94
C ASP A 247 1.48 -17.83 0.54
N GLY A 248 1.57 -16.57 0.96
CA GLY A 248 1.79 -16.17 2.34
C GLY A 248 1.83 -14.66 2.50
N SER A 249 2.04 -14.20 3.74
CA SER A 249 1.95 -12.78 4.09
C SER A 249 3.15 -12.25 4.89
N ILE A 250 3.39 -10.94 4.77
CA ILE A 250 4.30 -10.17 5.64
C ILE A 250 3.46 -9.09 6.33
N LEU A 251 3.58 -8.99 7.64
CA LEU A 251 2.80 -8.05 8.45
C LEU A 251 3.73 -7.01 9.06
N THR A 252 3.54 -5.74 8.69
CA THR A 252 4.42 -4.63 9.12
C THR A 252 3.86 -3.90 10.34
N LYS A 253 4.70 -3.08 10.99
CA LYS A 253 4.37 -2.34 12.23
C LYS A 253 3.98 -3.27 13.40
N SER A 254 4.42 -4.53 13.32
CA SER A 254 4.22 -5.57 14.33
C SER A 254 4.99 -5.33 15.65
N ASP A 255 5.90 -4.35 15.65
CA ASP A 255 6.51 -3.76 16.84
C ASP A 255 5.54 -2.89 17.67
N ALA A 256 4.46 -2.40 17.05
CA ALA A 256 3.41 -1.61 17.69
C ALA A 256 2.08 -2.38 17.86
N ASP A 257 1.81 -3.41 17.04
CA ASP A 257 0.73 -4.37 17.31
C ASP A 257 1.14 -5.39 18.38
N ALA A 258 0.89 -5.04 19.64
CA ALA A 258 1.08 -5.93 20.79
C ALA A 258 -0.03 -7.00 20.95
N LYS A 259 -1.00 -7.10 20.03
CA LYS A 259 -2.17 -7.98 20.12
C LYS A 259 -2.09 -9.16 19.15
N GLY A 260 -1.63 -8.91 17.92
CA GLY A 260 -1.37 -9.93 16.91
C GLY A 260 -2.61 -10.58 16.27
N GLY A 261 -3.82 -10.08 16.53
CA GLY A 261 -5.05 -10.67 16.02
C GLY A 261 -5.17 -10.65 14.49
N ALA A 262 -4.53 -9.68 13.83
CA ALA A 262 -4.40 -9.64 12.38
C ALA A 262 -3.65 -10.87 11.84
N ALA A 263 -2.57 -11.32 12.49
CA ALA A 263 -1.77 -12.47 12.05
C ALA A 263 -2.56 -13.79 12.12
N LEU A 264 -3.26 -14.02 13.24
CA LEU A 264 -4.14 -15.17 13.42
C LEU A 264 -5.30 -15.15 12.42
N SER A 265 -5.88 -13.97 12.18
CA SER A 265 -7.04 -13.82 11.31
C SER A 265 -6.69 -14.01 9.84
N ILE A 266 -5.60 -13.40 9.36
CA ILE A 266 -5.15 -13.55 7.97
C ILE A 266 -4.79 -15.00 7.67
N ALA A 267 -4.11 -15.70 8.60
CA ALA A 267 -3.80 -17.12 8.44
C ALA A 267 -5.07 -17.97 8.28
N LYS A 268 -6.07 -17.79 9.16
CA LYS A 268 -7.34 -18.53 9.10
C LYS A 268 -8.19 -18.19 7.86
N VAL A 269 -8.33 -16.90 7.54
CA VAL A 269 -9.24 -16.42 6.48
C VAL A 269 -8.68 -16.71 5.08
N THR A 270 -7.36 -16.61 4.89
CA THR A 270 -6.74 -16.87 3.58
C THR A 270 -6.21 -18.29 3.42
N SER A 271 -6.10 -19.06 4.52
CA SER A 271 -5.44 -20.37 4.56
C SER A 271 -3.98 -20.33 4.07
N THR A 272 -3.25 -19.25 4.39
CA THR A 272 -1.84 -19.05 4.03
C THR A 272 -0.98 -18.72 5.27
N PRO A 273 0.29 -19.10 5.32
CA PRO A 273 1.18 -18.74 6.43
C PRO A 273 1.50 -17.23 6.47
N VAL A 274 1.68 -16.72 7.70
CA VAL A 274 2.45 -15.50 7.93
C VAL A 274 3.92 -15.89 7.87
N LEU A 275 4.69 -15.25 6.99
CA LEU A 275 6.09 -15.59 6.68
C LEU A 275 7.06 -14.76 7.52
N TYR A 276 6.80 -13.45 7.60
CA TYR A 276 7.65 -12.50 8.31
C TYR A 276 6.84 -11.40 9.00
N LEU A 277 7.42 -10.88 10.08
CA LEU A 277 6.99 -9.71 10.83
C LEU A 277 7.96 -8.56 10.59
N GLY A 278 7.45 -7.40 10.17
CA GLY A 278 8.18 -6.16 10.00
C GLY A 278 8.15 -5.36 11.29
N THR A 279 9.24 -5.38 12.06
CA THR A 279 9.32 -4.93 13.46
C THR A 279 10.12 -3.63 13.64
N GLY A 280 9.95 -2.66 12.74
CA GLY A 280 10.79 -1.44 12.69
C GLY A 280 11.09 -0.97 11.26
N GLN A 281 12.14 -0.17 11.08
CA GLN A 281 12.48 0.48 9.80
C GLN A 281 13.78 -0.04 9.16
N GLU A 282 14.72 -0.57 9.94
CA GLU A 282 16.03 -1.00 9.42
C GLU A 282 15.91 -2.29 8.61
N TYR A 283 16.90 -2.58 7.74
CA TYR A 283 16.89 -3.80 6.93
C TYR A 283 16.87 -5.09 7.77
N SER A 284 17.44 -5.05 8.98
CA SER A 284 17.39 -6.12 9.99
C SER A 284 16.00 -6.36 10.58
N ASP A 285 15.05 -5.44 10.41
CA ASP A 285 13.76 -5.42 11.10
C ASP A 285 12.69 -6.17 10.29
N LEU A 286 13.09 -7.33 9.75
CA LEU A 286 12.24 -8.36 9.19
C LEU A 286 12.59 -9.66 9.92
N LYS A 287 11.69 -10.14 10.77
CA LYS A 287 11.87 -11.39 11.52
C LYS A 287 11.00 -12.46 10.89
N SER A 288 11.50 -13.69 10.75
CA SER A 288 10.63 -14.83 10.42
C SER A 288 9.52 -14.93 11.47
N PHE A 289 8.31 -15.23 11.03
CA PHE A 289 7.21 -15.52 11.95
C PHE A 289 7.48 -16.87 12.65
N ASP A 290 7.31 -16.91 13.97
CA ASP A 290 7.32 -18.15 14.73
C ASP A 290 6.05 -18.22 15.59
N LYS A 291 5.26 -19.27 15.35
CA LYS A 291 4.01 -19.51 16.09
C LYS A 291 4.24 -19.67 17.60
N ASN A 292 5.41 -20.15 18.04
CA ASN A 292 5.68 -20.38 19.45
C ASN A 292 5.94 -19.04 20.16
N THR A 293 6.79 -18.18 19.58
CA THR A 293 7.01 -16.79 20.00
C THR A 293 5.72 -15.98 19.99
N PHE A 294 4.87 -16.15 18.96
CA PHE A 294 3.53 -15.55 18.93
C PHE A 294 2.69 -16.00 20.13
N LEU A 295 2.58 -17.31 20.36
CA LEU A 295 1.82 -17.87 21.48
C LEU A 295 2.39 -17.45 22.84
N GLU A 296 3.71 -17.36 23.01
CA GLU A 296 4.36 -16.85 24.23
C GLU A 296 4.09 -15.35 24.45
N THR A 297 3.98 -14.57 23.38
CA THR A 297 3.66 -13.13 23.45
C THR A 297 2.20 -12.91 23.87
N VAL A 298 1.27 -13.69 23.30
CA VAL A 298 -0.18 -13.58 23.56
C VAL A 298 -0.59 -14.21 24.91
N PHE A 299 0.02 -15.33 25.29
CA PHE A 299 -0.40 -16.13 26.45
C PHE A 299 0.61 -16.16 27.61
N GLY A 300 1.76 -15.51 27.48
CA GLY A 300 2.89 -15.69 28.41
C GLY A 300 3.53 -17.07 28.27
N SER A 301 4.45 -17.40 29.18
CA SER A 301 5.28 -18.61 29.07
C SER A 301 4.48 -19.90 28.83
N LEU A 302 4.96 -20.69 27.87
CA LEU A 302 4.41 -22.00 27.50
C LEU A 302 5.02 -23.15 28.33
N SER A 303 5.87 -22.86 29.32
CA SER A 303 6.61 -23.85 30.14
C SER A 303 5.75 -24.96 30.75
N ASP A 304 4.48 -24.65 31.04
CA ASP A 304 3.53 -25.53 31.70
C ASP A 304 2.58 -26.25 30.72
N VAL A 305 2.57 -25.84 29.45
CA VAL A 305 1.61 -26.28 28.43
C VAL A 305 2.14 -27.50 27.69
N LYS A 306 1.39 -28.62 27.72
CA LYS A 306 1.74 -29.81 26.93
C LYS A 306 1.30 -29.66 25.47
N ILE A 307 1.89 -28.71 24.75
CA ILE A 307 1.77 -28.63 23.29
C ILE A 307 2.31 -29.94 22.72
N LYS A 308 1.42 -30.73 22.11
CA LYS A 308 1.84 -31.89 21.32
C LYS A 308 2.57 -31.34 20.10
N GLN A 309 3.88 -31.52 20.03
CA GLN A 309 4.60 -31.30 18.77
C GLN A 309 4.02 -32.26 17.73
N THR A 310 3.30 -31.72 16.76
CA THR A 310 2.91 -32.42 15.54
C THR A 310 4.20 -32.75 14.81
N ASP A 311 4.58 -34.02 14.82
CA ASP A 311 5.89 -34.49 14.41
C ASP A 311 6.01 -34.43 12.87
N VAL A 312 6.35 -33.25 12.34
CA VAL A 312 6.35 -32.90 10.90
C VAL A 312 7.21 -33.88 10.07
N SER A 313 8.17 -34.53 10.72
CA SER A 313 8.96 -35.64 10.17
C SER A 313 8.09 -36.72 9.50
N LYS A 314 6.93 -37.06 10.08
CA LYS A 314 6.04 -38.14 9.61
C LYS A 314 5.24 -37.80 8.35
N LEU A 315 5.17 -36.52 7.96
CA LEU A 315 4.61 -36.11 6.68
C LEU A 315 5.63 -36.18 5.53
N LYS A 316 6.93 -36.34 5.82
CA LYS A 316 7.99 -36.50 4.79
C LYS A 316 8.28 -37.96 4.40
N GLU A 317 7.65 -38.97 5.02
CA GLU A 317 7.85 -40.40 4.68
C GLU A 317 6.80 -41.00 3.72
N SER A 318 5.62 -40.37 3.55
CA SER A 318 4.56 -40.88 2.65
C SER A 318 4.69 -40.42 1.19
N SER A 319 5.62 -39.53 0.88
CA SER A 319 5.81 -38.92 -0.46
C SER A 319 6.83 -39.64 -1.35
N LYS A 320 7.18 -40.89 -1.01
CA LYS A 320 8.01 -41.74 -1.88
C LYS A 320 7.11 -42.48 -2.86
N PRO A 321 7.17 -42.21 -4.18
CA PRO A 321 6.31 -42.88 -5.15
C PRO A 321 6.62 -44.38 -5.20
N GLU A 322 5.56 -45.20 -5.31
CA GLU A 322 5.70 -46.58 -5.79
C GLU A 322 6.19 -46.56 -7.25
N PRO A 323 6.98 -47.56 -7.68
CA PRO A 323 7.37 -47.67 -9.08
C PRO A 323 6.13 -47.94 -9.94
N GLU A 324 5.89 -47.09 -10.94
CA GLU A 324 4.83 -47.33 -11.93
C GLU A 324 5.06 -48.68 -12.65
N PRO A 325 4.01 -49.47 -12.91
CA PRO A 325 4.13 -50.68 -13.71
C PRO A 325 4.51 -50.34 -15.16
N GLU A 326 5.33 -51.18 -15.79
CA GLU A 326 5.75 -50.98 -17.17
C GLU A 326 4.53 -50.88 -18.12
N PRO A 327 4.51 -49.92 -19.06
CA PRO A 327 3.36 -49.72 -19.94
C PRO A 327 3.20 -50.92 -20.89
N THR A 328 2.02 -51.54 -20.86
CA THR A 328 1.60 -52.47 -21.92
C THR A 328 1.50 -51.72 -23.25
N PRO A 329 1.97 -52.29 -24.37
CA PRO A 329 1.94 -51.63 -25.67
C PRO A 329 0.49 -51.37 -26.11
N GLU A 330 0.21 -50.13 -26.54
CA GLU A 330 -1.06 -49.76 -27.13
C GLU A 330 -1.28 -50.48 -28.48
N PRO A 331 -2.51 -50.84 -28.83
CA PRO A 331 -2.83 -51.33 -30.17
C PRO A 331 -2.68 -50.22 -31.21
N GLU A 332 -2.23 -50.55 -32.42
CA GLU A 332 -2.15 -49.59 -33.53
C GLU A 332 -3.56 -49.04 -33.87
N PRO A 333 -3.70 -47.72 -34.11
CA PRO A 333 -5.00 -47.14 -34.45
C PRO A 333 -5.45 -47.58 -35.86
N GLU A 334 -6.72 -47.97 -35.98
CA GLU A 334 -7.35 -48.15 -37.29
C GLU A 334 -7.48 -46.79 -38.01
N PRO A 335 -7.36 -46.75 -39.35
CA PRO A 335 -7.39 -45.49 -40.10
C PRO A 335 -8.78 -44.84 -40.05
N GLU A 336 -8.82 -43.55 -39.71
CA GLU A 336 -10.04 -42.75 -39.74
C GLU A 336 -10.60 -42.62 -41.18
N PRO A 337 -11.94 -42.66 -41.37
CA PRO A 337 -12.55 -42.42 -42.67
C PRO A 337 -12.41 -40.96 -43.11
N GLU A 338 -12.24 -40.72 -44.41
CA GLU A 338 -12.19 -39.37 -44.97
C GLU A 338 -13.51 -38.60 -44.70
N PRO A 339 -13.46 -37.31 -44.33
CA PRO A 339 -14.66 -36.53 -44.04
C PRO A 339 -15.45 -36.22 -45.33
N GLU A 340 -16.76 -36.40 -45.28
CA GLU A 340 -17.66 -35.93 -46.34
C GLU A 340 -17.66 -34.38 -46.40
N PRO A 341 -17.81 -33.77 -47.59
CA PRO A 341 -17.77 -32.32 -47.73
C PRO A 341 -18.99 -31.65 -47.09
N GLU A 342 -18.73 -30.62 -46.28
CA GLU A 342 -19.78 -29.80 -45.67
C GLU A 342 -20.64 -29.08 -46.74
N PRO A 343 -21.97 -28.98 -46.58
CA PRO A 343 -22.82 -28.22 -47.47
C PRO A 343 -22.58 -26.72 -47.33
N GLU A 344 -22.68 -25.98 -48.44
CA GLU A 344 -22.58 -24.50 -48.42
C GLU A 344 -23.68 -23.89 -47.54
N PRO A 345 -23.37 -22.88 -46.70
CA PRO A 345 -24.36 -22.27 -45.81
C PRO A 345 -25.37 -21.44 -46.60
N GLU A 346 -26.66 -21.65 -46.34
CA GLU A 346 -27.72 -20.79 -46.87
C GLU A 346 -27.58 -19.34 -46.37
N PRO A 347 -27.92 -18.32 -47.19
CA PRO A 347 -27.79 -16.94 -46.79
C PRO A 347 -28.75 -16.59 -45.65
N THR A 348 -28.20 -16.18 -44.51
CA THR A 348 -28.96 -15.68 -43.36
C THR A 348 -29.82 -14.48 -43.77
N PRO A 349 -31.12 -14.44 -43.42
CA PRO A 349 -31.95 -13.25 -43.65
C PRO A 349 -31.42 -12.05 -42.86
N GLU A 350 -31.59 -10.85 -43.41
CA GLU A 350 -31.27 -9.60 -42.70
C GLU A 350 -32.15 -9.47 -41.45
N PRO A 351 -31.62 -9.01 -40.30
CA PRO A 351 -32.40 -8.83 -39.09
C PRO A 351 -33.43 -7.71 -39.27
N GLU A 352 -34.69 -7.96 -38.89
CA GLU A 352 -35.68 -6.90 -38.75
C GLU A 352 -35.21 -5.88 -37.68
N PRO A 353 -35.45 -4.58 -37.88
CA PRO A 353 -35.02 -3.56 -36.92
C PRO A 353 -35.78 -3.73 -35.59
N GLU A 354 -35.02 -3.80 -34.50
CA GLU A 354 -35.60 -3.92 -33.15
C GLU A 354 -36.55 -2.74 -32.85
N PRO A 355 -37.71 -2.99 -32.21
CA PRO A 355 -38.61 -1.92 -31.81
C PRO A 355 -37.90 -1.01 -30.80
N THR A 356 -37.82 0.29 -31.10
CA THR A 356 -37.28 1.28 -30.18
C THR A 356 -38.00 1.20 -28.84
N PRO A 357 -37.30 1.07 -27.69
CA PRO A 357 -37.96 1.00 -26.39
C PRO A 357 -38.75 2.28 -26.14
N GLU A 358 -39.96 2.13 -25.56
CA GLU A 358 -40.70 3.28 -25.06
C GLU A 358 -39.88 3.97 -23.94
N PRO A 359 -39.89 5.31 -23.86
CA PRO A 359 -39.14 6.01 -22.82
C PRO A 359 -39.69 5.63 -21.44
N GLU A 360 -38.81 5.19 -20.55
CA GLU A 360 -39.18 4.91 -19.16
C GLU A 360 -39.82 6.15 -18.52
N PRO A 361 -40.88 5.98 -17.71
CA PRO A 361 -41.49 7.11 -17.01
C PRO A 361 -40.45 7.74 -16.10
N THR A 362 -40.17 9.04 -16.32
CA THR A 362 -39.28 9.81 -15.45
C THR A 362 -39.73 9.67 -14.00
N PRO A 363 -38.85 9.27 -13.06
CA PRO A 363 -39.23 9.16 -11.66
C PRO A 363 -39.74 10.51 -11.16
N GLU A 364 -40.82 10.50 -10.36
CA GLU A 364 -41.24 11.71 -9.65
C GLU A 364 -40.08 12.18 -8.76
N PRO A 365 -39.83 13.49 -8.65
CA PRO A 365 -38.75 13.99 -7.81
C PRO A 365 -39.00 13.58 -6.36
N GLU A 366 -38.00 12.94 -5.74
CA GLU A 366 -38.04 12.65 -4.31
C GLU A 366 -38.29 13.96 -3.54
N PRO A 367 -39.14 13.95 -2.49
CA PRO A 367 -39.39 15.16 -1.71
C PRO A 367 -38.07 15.64 -1.10
N GLU A 368 -37.75 16.92 -1.30
CA GLU A 368 -36.52 17.53 -0.77
C GLU A 368 -36.40 17.20 0.74
N PRO A 369 -35.24 16.73 1.21
CA PRO A 369 -35.07 16.41 2.62
C PRO A 369 -35.28 17.69 3.44
N THR A 370 -36.31 17.68 4.29
CA THR A 370 -36.56 18.79 5.21
C THR A 370 -35.28 19.05 6.00
N PRO A 371 -34.72 20.27 5.97
CA PRO A 371 -33.43 20.54 6.59
C PRO A 371 -33.53 20.21 8.08
N GLU A 372 -32.58 19.41 8.57
CA GLU A 372 -32.49 19.12 10.00
C GLU A 372 -32.42 20.43 10.79
N PRO A 373 -33.09 20.52 11.96
CA PRO A 373 -32.98 21.70 12.81
C PRO A 373 -31.51 21.88 13.17
N ALA A 374 -30.93 23.02 12.77
CA ALA A 374 -29.52 23.32 13.02
C ALA A 374 -29.22 23.12 14.53
N PRO A 375 -28.11 22.46 14.88
CA PRO A 375 -27.77 22.21 16.28
C PRO A 375 -27.72 23.54 17.04
N GLU A 376 -28.27 23.56 18.25
CA GLU A 376 -28.14 24.74 19.12
C GLU A 376 -26.64 25.05 19.30
N PRO A 377 -26.23 26.32 19.18
CA PRO A 377 -24.81 26.66 19.27
C PRO A 377 -24.28 26.27 20.65
N GLU A 378 -23.23 25.44 20.67
CA GLU A 378 -22.57 25.06 21.91
C GLU A 378 -22.20 26.32 22.72
N PRO A 379 -22.39 26.32 24.05
CA PRO A 379 -22.03 27.46 24.87
C PRO A 379 -20.54 27.72 24.72
N ALA A 380 -20.18 28.91 24.21
CA ALA A 380 -18.80 29.27 23.94
C ALA A 380 -17.94 29.04 25.20
N PRO A 381 -16.76 28.40 25.06
CA PRO A 381 -15.92 28.08 26.22
C PRO A 381 -15.57 29.37 26.97
N GLU A 382 -15.60 29.30 28.30
CA GLU A 382 -15.14 30.42 29.13
C GLU A 382 -13.69 30.76 28.75
N PRO A 383 -13.34 32.04 28.58
CA PRO A 383 -12.00 32.43 28.17
C PRO A 383 -11.00 32.01 29.25
N GLU A 384 -10.01 31.21 28.87
CA GLU A 384 -8.96 30.78 29.78
C GLU A 384 -8.28 32.00 30.43
N PRO A 385 -7.95 31.94 31.73
CA PRO A 385 -7.28 33.05 32.41
C PRO A 385 -5.92 33.30 31.75
N ALA A 386 -5.78 34.49 31.14
CA ALA A 386 -4.60 34.84 30.37
C ALA A 386 -3.30 34.57 31.16
N PRO A 387 -2.28 33.93 30.54
CA PRO A 387 -1.04 33.61 31.22
C PRO A 387 -0.37 34.90 31.73
N ALA A 388 0.25 34.80 32.92
CA ALA A 388 1.02 35.91 33.48
C ALA A 388 2.15 36.29 32.50
N PRO A 389 2.47 37.59 32.34
CA PRO A 389 3.50 38.02 31.40
C PRO A 389 4.85 37.43 31.80
N GLU A 390 5.49 36.75 30.84
CA GLU A 390 6.85 36.26 31.00
C GLU A 390 7.83 37.44 31.19
N PRO A 391 8.91 37.27 31.99
CA PRO A 391 9.92 38.31 32.14
C PRO A 391 10.63 38.56 30.80
N GLU A 392 10.79 39.83 30.44
CA GLU A 392 11.47 40.21 29.19
C GLU A 392 12.87 39.55 29.09
N PRO A 393 13.20 38.88 27.98
CA PRO A 393 14.52 38.32 27.79
C PRO A 393 15.58 39.42 27.74
N ALA A 394 16.75 39.15 28.32
CA ALA A 394 17.88 40.07 28.23
C ALA A 394 18.28 40.26 26.75
N PRO A 395 18.68 41.48 26.34
CA PRO A 395 19.00 41.76 24.93
C PRO A 395 20.16 40.89 24.46
N GLU A 396 19.93 40.15 23.37
CA GLU A 396 20.96 39.36 22.70
C GLU A 396 22.06 40.28 22.13
N PRO A 397 23.32 39.82 22.05
CA PRO A 397 24.38 40.57 21.39
C PRO A 397 24.05 40.72 19.90
N GLU A 398 24.31 41.91 19.33
CA GLU A 398 24.04 42.20 17.92
C GLU A 398 24.72 41.15 17.02
N PRO A 399 24.00 40.52 16.07
CA PRO A 399 24.61 39.59 15.14
C PRO A 399 25.64 40.31 14.27
N ALA A 400 26.76 39.64 14.01
CA ALA A 400 27.77 40.15 13.08
C ALA A 400 27.13 40.36 11.69
N PRO A 401 27.48 41.44 10.96
CA PRO A 401 26.88 41.73 9.67
C PRO A 401 27.10 40.57 8.70
N GLU A 402 26.03 40.13 8.05
CA GLU A 402 26.07 39.08 7.04
C GLU A 402 27.07 39.45 5.92
N PRO A 403 27.79 38.47 5.35
CA PRO A 403 28.57 38.71 4.14
C PRO A 403 27.61 39.21 3.05
N ALA A 404 27.97 40.30 2.38
CA ALA A 404 27.16 40.85 1.31
C ALA A 404 26.88 39.77 0.25
N PRO A 405 25.65 39.69 -0.30
CA PRO A 405 25.30 38.67 -1.28
C PRO A 405 26.26 38.76 -2.47
N GLU A 406 26.72 37.60 -2.95
CA GLU A 406 27.39 37.55 -4.25
C GLU A 406 26.43 38.14 -5.31
N PRO A 407 26.97 38.88 -6.31
CA PRO A 407 26.12 39.45 -7.34
C PRO A 407 25.41 38.30 -8.07
N GLU A 408 24.08 38.34 -8.10
CA GLU A 408 23.30 37.42 -8.92
C GLU A 408 23.85 37.42 -10.34
N PRO A 409 23.96 36.24 -11.00
CA PRO A 409 24.40 36.21 -12.38
C PRO A 409 23.43 37.05 -13.21
N ILE A 410 23.94 38.08 -13.86
CA ILE A 410 23.19 38.84 -14.87
C ILE A 410 22.97 37.88 -16.03
N SER A 411 21.86 37.15 -15.97
CA SER A 411 21.46 36.22 -17.01
C SER A 411 20.91 37.04 -18.18
N ASP A 412 21.53 36.90 -19.34
CA ASP A 412 21.00 37.43 -20.60
C ASP A 412 19.72 36.69 -21.06
N ASP A 413 19.28 35.65 -20.32
CA ASP A 413 18.01 34.96 -20.52
C ASP A 413 16.81 35.92 -20.28
N PRO A 414 16.03 36.27 -21.32
CA PRO A 414 14.88 37.15 -21.19
C PRO A 414 13.78 36.61 -20.27
N PHE A 415 13.75 35.32 -19.98
CA PHE A 415 12.76 34.66 -19.12
C PHE A 415 13.27 34.34 -17.70
N TYR A 416 14.51 34.72 -17.34
CA TYR A 416 15.07 34.46 -16.01
C TYR A 416 14.14 34.87 -14.86
N GLY A 417 13.92 33.95 -13.91
CA GLY A 417 12.99 34.14 -12.78
C GLY A 417 11.50 33.93 -13.11
N ILE A 418 11.15 33.58 -14.35
CA ILE A 418 9.81 33.15 -14.75
C ILE A 418 9.81 31.61 -14.83
N LYS A 419 8.74 30.94 -14.41
CA LYS A 419 8.58 29.49 -14.60
C LYS A 419 8.03 29.19 -15.99
N ASP A 420 8.49 28.11 -16.62
CA ASP A 420 7.99 27.64 -17.93
C ASP A 420 6.46 27.52 -17.97
N GLU A 421 5.86 27.03 -16.88
CA GLU A 421 4.42 26.96 -16.69
C GLU A 421 3.69 28.31 -16.88
N GLU A 422 4.30 29.42 -16.47
CA GLU A 422 3.72 30.76 -16.59
C GLU A 422 3.93 31.35 -17.98
N ILE A 423 5.00 30.95 -18.67
CA ILE A 423 5.24 31.29 -20.07
C ILE A 423 4.18 30.60 -20.94
N ALA A 424 4.00 29.29 -20.76
CA ALA A 424 2.96 28.51 -21.44
C ALA A 424 1.56 29.07 -21.17
N LYS A 425 1.17 29.23 -19.89
CA LYS A 425 -0.15 29.80 -19.52
C LYS A 425 -0.37 31.22 -20.06
N TYR A 426 0.67 32.00 -20.33
CA TYR A 426 0.54 33.32 -20.94
C TYR A 426 0.41 33.23 -22.47
N SER A 427 1.24 32.42 -23.14
CA SER A 427 1.13 32.17 -24.58
C SER A 427 -0.22 31.56 -24.96
N ASP A 428 -0.68 30.56 -24.21
CA ASP A 428 -1.97 29.88 -24.45
C ASP A 428 -3.19 30.80 -24.19
N LEU A 429 -3.08 31.76 -23.27
CA LEU A 429 -4.17 32.68 -22.91
C LEU A 429 -4.33 33.86 -23.90
N PHE A 430 -3.29 34.15 -24.67
CA PHE A 430 -3.24 35.30 -25.59
C PHE A 430 -2.86 34.94 -27.03
N ASP A 431 -2.83 33.64 -27.37
CA ASP A 431 -2.41 33.07 -28.67
C ASP A 431 -1.03 33.61 -29.16
N ILE A 432 -0.07 33.79 -28.24
CA ILE A 432 1.23 34.38 -28.56
C ILE A 432 2.21 33.30 -29.02
N PRO A 433 2.69 33.32 -30.28
CA PRO A 433 3.66 32.35 -30.79
C PRO A 433 5.04 32.52 -30.13
N PRO A 434 5.93 31.52 -30.21
CA PRO A 434 7.31 31.65 -29.76
C PRO A 434 8.01 32.84 -30.42
N PRO A 435 8.81 33.63 -29.69
CA PRO A 435 9.53 34.77 -30.25
C PRO A 435 10.59 34.32 -31.26
N GLU A 436 10.67 34.98 -32.42
CA GLU A 436 11.66 34.68 -33.46
C GLU A 436 12.97 35.47 -33.29
N SER A 437 13.00 36.45 -32.38
CA SER A 437 14.19 37.24 -32.04
C SER A 437 14.36 37.52 -30.54
N ASP A 438 15.61 37.71 -30.11
CA ASP A 438 15.96 38.10 -28.73
C ASP A 438 15.19 39.36 -28.27
N ALA A 439 14.95 40.29 -29.19
CA ALA A 439 14.22 41.53 -28.91
C ALA A 439 12.72 41.30 -28.66
N GLU A 440 12.12 40.29 -29.28
CA GLU A 440 10.76 39.83 -28.95
C GLU A 440 10.73 39.04 -27.65
N ALA A 441 11.70 38.16 -27.42
CA ALA A 441 11.81 37.39 -26.19
C ALA A 441 11.94 38.31 -24.95
N ILE A 442 12.78 39.35 -25.03
CA ILE A 442 12.92 40.39 -24.00
C ILE A 442 11.60 41.15 -23.77
N LYS A 443 10.84 41.47 -24.82
CA LYS A 443 9.51 42.09 -24.69
C LYS A 443 8.52 41.14 -24.00
N LEU A 444 8.48 39.88 -24.43
CA LEU A 444 7.55 38.86 -23.95
C LEU A 444 7.80 38.55 -22.47
N GLY A 445 9.04 38.25 -22.08
CA GLY A 445 9.42 38.03 -20.68
C GLY A 445 9.09 39.21 -19.76
N ASN A 446 9.33 40.45 -20.21
CA ASN A 446 8.94 41.64 -19.44
C ASN A 446 7.41 41.84 -19.36
N THR A 447 6.67 41.43 -20.38
CA THR A 447 5.20 41.48 -20.38
C THR A 447 4.61 40.43 -19.43
N ILE A 448 5.16 39.21 -19.43
CA ILE A 448 4.79 38.14 -18.50
C ILE A 448 5.10 38.55 -17.05
N ARG A 449 6.30 39.11 -16.76
CA ARG A 449 6.63 39.64 -15.43
C ARG A 449 5.61 40.69 -14.96
N LYS A 450 5.16 41.57 -15.85
CA LYS A 450 4.11 42.55 -15.53
C LYS A 450 2.75 41.88 -15.29
N TRP A 451 2.34 40.94 -16.12
CA TRP A 451 1.08 40.19 -15.95
C TRP A 451 1.02 39.40 -14.64
N ILE A 452 2.13 38.78 -14.23
CA ILE A 452 2.24 38.12 -12.92
C ILE A 452 2.11 39.16 -11.78
N LYS A 453 2.76 40.31 -11.90
CA LYS A 453 2.81 41.37 -10.87
C LYS A 453 1.49 42.12 -10.70
N ASP A 454 0.81 42.45 -11.80
CA ASP A 454 -0.44 43.22 -11.80
C ASP A 454 -1.65 42.34 -11.41
N GLY A 455 -1.46 41.03 -11.32
CA GLY A 455 -2.47 40.03 -10.92
C GLY A 455 -3.15 39.38 -12.13
N LYS A 456 -3.09 38.05 -12.21
CA LYS A 456 -3.66 37.29 -13.32
C LYS A 456 -5.19 37.52 -13.37
N PRO A 457 -5.76 37.91 -14.54
CA PRO A 457 -7.20 38.09 -14.68
C PRO A 457 -7.92 36.74 -14.56
N LYS A 458 -9.18 36.77 -14.13
CA LYS A 458 -10.01 35.56 -14.05
C LYS A 458 -10.44 35.11 -15.46
N PRO A 459 -10.64 33.80 -15.69
CA PRO A 459 -11.14 33.31 -16.98
C PRO A 459 -12.45 34.01 -17.37
N GLY A 460 -12.48 34.69 -18.51
CA GLY A 460 -13.65 35.37 -19.06
C GLY A 460 -13.57 36.89 -19.20
N GLU A 461 -12.62 37.59 -18.56
CA GLU A 461 -12.48 39.06 -18.70
C GLU A 461 -11.62 39.48 -19.90
N SER A 462 -12.08 39.18 -21.12
CA SER A 462 -11.43 39.57 -22.37
C SER A 462 -11.59 41.08 -22.65
N LYS A 463 -10.61 41.90 -22.22
CA LYS A 463 -10.40 43.26 -22.75
C LYS A 463 -9.30 43.27 -23.80
N VAL A 464 -9.72 43.35 -25.06
CA VAL A 464 -8.83 43.63 -26.20
C VAL A 464 -8.14 44.98 -25.99
N VAL A 465 -6.81 44.99 -26.05
CA VAL A 465 -6.00 46.21 -26.12
C VAL A 465 -5.20 46.15 -27.43
N SER A 466 -5.83 46.58 -28.52
CA SER A 466 -5.20 46.83 -29.81
C SER A 466 -4.50 48.20 -29.78
N SER A 467 -3.24 48.30 -30.23
CA SER A 467 -2.53 49.59 -30.26
C SER A 467 -1.48 49.71 -31.39
N ASP A 468 -1.92 49.50 -32.61
CA ASP A 468 -1.38 50.06 -33.86
C ASP A 468 -2.61 50.57 -34.65
N ASP A 469 -2.72 51.76 -35.26
CA ASP A 469 -1.83 52.92 -35.43
C ASP A 469 -2.54 54.20 -34.82
N GLU A 470 -2.43 55.49 -35.18
CA GLU A 470 -1.82 56.23 -36.31
C GLU A 470 -1.31 57.65 -35.85
N ASP A 471 -0.83 58.42 -36.82
CA ASP A 471 -0.08 59.69 -36.81
C ASP A 471 -0.65 61.00 -36.18
N ILE A 472 0.30 61.78 -35.65
CA ILE A 472 0.59 63.22 -35.93
C ILE A 472 -0.56 64.23 -36.12
N GLN A 473 -0.61 65.25 -35.24
CA GLN A 473 -0.58 66.65 -35.71
C GLN A 473 0.03 67.67 -34.72
N LYS A 474 0.44 68.83 -35.25
CA LYS A 474 1.29 69.84 -34.57
C LYS A 474 0.46 71.02 -34.03
N GLN A 475 1.00 71.69 -33.01
CA GLN A 475 1.01 73.16 -32.99
C GLN A 475 2.25 73.72 -32.27
N ASP A 476 2.51 75.01 -32.47
CA ASP A 476 3.83 75.64 -32.42
C ASP A 476 4.01 76.64 -31.25
N LYS A 477 5.27 76.78 -30.79
CA LYS A 477 5.87 77.94 -30.08
C LYS A 477 5.33 78.37 -28.69
N GLU A 478 6.27 78.50 -27.75
CA GLU A 478 6.78 79.83 -27.38
C GLU A 478 8.27 79.76 -26.93
N GLU A 479 8.89 80.90 -26.60
CA GLU A 479 10.35 81.08 -26.72
C GLU A 479 11.20 80.88 -25.44
N GLU A 480 12.47 80.53 -25.63
CA GLU A 480 13.55 80.56 -24.62
C GLU A 480 13.93 82.02 -24.28
N PRO A 481 14.37 82.34 -23.04
CA PRO A 481 15.81 82.61 -22.91
C PRO A 481 16.48 82.31 -21.56
N LYS A 482 17.58 81.54 -21.64
CA LYS A 482 18.93 81.83 -21.10
C LYS A 482 19.12 82.31 -19.63
N LYS A 483 19.91 81.46 -18.92
CA LYS A 483 21.23 81.75 -18.29
C LYS A 483 21.34 82.23 -16.82
N LYS A 484 22.32 81.55 -16.16
CA LYS A 484 23.39 82.03 -15.24
C LYS A 484 23.12 82.11 -13.72
N ARG A 485 23.99 81.37 -13.00
CA ARG A 485 24.50 81.60 -11.62
C ARG A 485 23.46 81.46 -10.48
N GLY A 486 23.80 80.93 -9.31
CA GLY A 486 25.06 80.32 -8.84
C GLY A 486 25.41 80.67 -7.39
N LEU A 487 26.24 79.83 -6.75
CA LEU A 487 26.79 79.95 -5.39
C LEU A 487 25.84 79.75 -4.19
N PHE A 488 26.33 78.94 -3.23
CA PHE A 488 26.26 79.08 -1.76
C PHE A 488 24.94 79.45 -1.06
N GLY A 489 24.60 78.68 -0.01
CA GLY A 489 23.86 79.25 1.11
C GLY A 489 23.37 78.26 2.17
N ARG A 490 24.09 78.13 3.29
CA ARG A 490 23.50 77.64 4.56
C ARG A 490 22.34 78.56 4.96
N PHE A 491 21.30 78.06 5.61
CA PHE A 491 21.20 78.17 7.08
C PHE A 491 20.08 77.33 7.70
N LYS A 492 20.35 76.89 8.94
CA LYS A 492 19.40 76.28 9.87
C LYS A 492 18.21 77.21 10.16
N ARG A 493 17.03 76.65 10.38
CA ARG A 493 16.58 76.36 11.75
C ARG A 493 15.65 75.17 11.81
#